data_AF-A0A1D6JI96-F1
#
_entry.id   AF-A0A1D6JI96-F1
#
_cell.length_a   1.000
_cell.length_b   1.000
_cell.length_c   1.000
_cell.angle_alpha   90.00
_cell.angle_beta   90.00
_cell.angle_gamma   90.00
#
_symmetry.space_group_name_H-M   'P 1'
#
loop_
_entity.id
_entity.type
_entity.pdbx_description
1 polymer ?
#
loop_
_entity_poly.entity_id
_entity_poly.type
_entity_poly.pdbx_seq_one_letter_code
_entity_poly.pdbx_strand_id
1 'polypeptide(L)'
;MDMQLTTACFLSIRYIPLLKETFKFPQSLGILGGKPGTSTYIAGVQEDRALYLDPHDVQMAVDIAPDNLEADTSSYHCSVVRDLALEQIDPSLAIGFYCRDKDDFDDFCSRASELAEKANGAPLFTVMQSVQPSKQMYKQDDGLCCCSGSSMANEDYDLDASGEAGEEWQIL
;
A
#
# COMPACT_ATOMS: atom_id res chain seq x y z
N MET A 1 2.65 -1.87 2.42
CA MET A 1 2.22 -0.52 2.03
C MET A 1 1.07 -0.14 2.94
N ASP A 2 1.27 0.89 3.78
CA ASP A 2 0.18 1.45 4.58
C ASP A 2 -0.58 2.46 3.72
N MET A 3 -1.90 2.29 3.63
CA MET A 3 -2.77 3.10 2.78
C MET A 3 -3.74 3.90 3.65
N GLN A 4 -3.63 5.22 3.62
CA GLN A 4 -4.58 6.13 4.24
C GLN A 4 -5.57 6.64 3.19
N LEU A 5 -6.81 6.15 3.23
CA LEU A 5 -7.82 6.47 2.23
C LEU A 5 -8.54 7.80 2.48
N THR A 6 -8.52 8.31 3.72
CA THR A 6 -9.06 9.62 4.11
C THR A 6 -8.53 10.03 5.49
N THR A 7 -8.58 11.32 5.81
CA THR A 7 -8.33 11.87 7.15
C THR A 7 -9.54 11.77 8.09
N ALA A 8 -10.67 11.23 7.62
CA ALA A 8 -11.88 11.00 8.40
C ALA A 8 -11.77 9.76 9.30
N CYS A 9 -12.71 9.58 10.23
CA CYS A 9 -12.76 8.38 11.10
C CYS A 9 -13.33 7.11 10.44
N PHE A 10 -13.76 7.20 9.18
CA PHE A 10 -14.53 6.17 8.46
C PHE A 10 -14.16 6.14 6.97
N LEU A 11 -14.25 4.95 6.36
CA LEU A 11 -13.95 4.72 4.95
C LEU A 11 -14.90 5.50 4.03
N SER A 12 -14.35 6.18 3.01
CA SER A 12 -15.16 6.86 2.01
C SER A 12 -15.91 5.85 1.13
N ILE A 13 -17.21 6.06 0.96
CA ILE A 13 -18.10 5.23 0.11
C ILE A 13 -17.56 5.08 -1.31
N ARG A 14 -16.81 6.07 -1.82
CA ARG A 14 -16.19 6.02 -3.15
C ARG A 14 -15.22 4.84 -3.30
N TYR A 15 -14.53 4.44 -2.24
CA TYR A 15 -13.53 3.37 -2.28
C TYR A 15 -14.13 1.99 -2.00
N ILE A 16 -15.35 1.91 -1.46
CA ILE A 16 -15.99 0.63 -1.10
C ILE A 16 -16.09 -0.33 -2.30
N PRO A 17 -16.55 0.08 -3.49
CA PRO A 17 -16.60 -0.83 -4.65
C PRO A 17 -15.22 -1.36 -5.03
N LEU A 18 -14.21 -0.50 -5.05
CA LEU A 18 -12.84 -0.89 -5.40
C LEU A 18 -12.27 -1.87 -4.36
N LEU A 19 -12.54 -1.62 -3.09
CA LEU A 19 -12.12 -2.48 -1.97
C LEU A 19 -12.77 -3.87 -2.06
N LYS A 20 -14.03 -3.95 -2.50
CA LYS A 20 -14.69 -5.24 -2.75
C LYS A 20 -14.04 -6.01 -3.89
N GLU A 21 -13.61 -5.32 -4.95
CA GLU A 21 -12.95 -5.99 -6.08
C GLU A 21 -11.60 -6.60 -5.69
N THR A 22 -10.85 -6.02 -4.74
CA THR A 22 -9.55 -6.60 -4.32
C THR A 22 -9.72 -7.95 -3.62
N PHE A 23 -10.85 -8.23 -2.97
CA PHE A 23 -11.16 -9.55 -2.41
C PHE A 23 -11.45 -10.62 -3.47
N LYS A 24 -11.73 -10.22 -4.71
CA LYS A 24 -11.95 -11.17 -5.82
C LYS A 24 -10.65 -11.61 -6.48
N PHE A 25 -9.51 -11.02 -6.10
CA PHE A 25 -8.22 -11.37 -6.66
C PHE A 25 -7.78 -12.70 -6.05
N PRO A 26 -7.33 -13.68 -6.85
CA PRO A 26 -6.77 -14.93 -6.32
C PRO A 26 -5.61 -14.71 -5.33
N GLN A 27 -4.87 -13.62 -5.53
CA GLN A 27 -3.73 -13.21 -4.72
C GLN A 27 -4.14 -12.57 -3.38
N SER A 28 -5.42 -12.27 -3.15
CA SER A 28 -5.86 -11.50 -1.99
C SER A 28 -5.58 -12.23 -0.67
N LEU A 29 -4.84 -11.57 0.22
CA LEU A 29 -4.66 -11.97 1.61
C LEU A 29 -5.61 -11.21 2.54
N GLY A 30 -6.59 -10.48 2.01
CA GLY A 30 -7.45 -9.63 2.80
C GLY A 30 -6.79 -8.32 3.23
N ILE A 31 -7.35 -7.71 4.28
CA ILE A 31 -7.04 -6.34 4.68
C ILE A 31 -6.78 -6.27 6.18
N LEU A 32 -5.66 -5.68 6.55
CA LEU A 32 -5.34 -5.30 7.93
C LEU A 32 -5.75 -3.85 8.14
N GLY A 33 -6.28 -3.54 9.32
CA GLY A 33 -6.72 -2.18 9.61
C GLY A 33 -7.16 -1.99 11.04
N GLY A 34 -7.95 -0.94 11.24
CA GLY A 34 -8.56 -0.63 12.53
C GLY A 34 -7.89 0.56 13.22
N LYS A 35 -8.57 1.07 14.25
CA LYS A 35 -8.11 2.20 15.05
C LYS A 35 -7.05 1.77 16.05
N PRO A 36 -6.23 2.70 16.59
CA PRO A 36 -5.37 2.40 17.72
C PRO A 36 -6.15 1.72 18.85
N GLY A 37 -5.71 0.53 19.26
CA GLY A 37 -6.36 -0.29 20.29
C GLY A 37 -7.55 -1.14 19.81
N THR A 38 -7.90 -1.08 18.52
CA THR A 38 -8.94 -1.91 17.90
C THR A 38 -8.50 -2.38 16.50
N SER A 39 -7.43 -3.19 16.43
CA SER A 39 -6.93 -3.74 15.16
C SER A 39 -7.82 -4.87 14.64
N THR A 40 -8.02 -4.93 13.32
CA THR A 40 -8.92 -5.89 12.71
C THR A 40 -8.29 -6.50 11.46
N TYR A 41 -8.48 -7.81 11.27
CA TYR A 41 -8.14 -8.49 10.02
C TYR A 41 -9.40 -8.85 9.25
N ILE A 42 -9.64 -8.18 8.13
CA ILE A 42 -10.79 -8.40 7.27
C ILE A 42 -10.42 -9.48 6.27
N ALA A 43 -11.04 -10.65 6.42
CA ALA A 43 -10.78 -11.83 5.61
C ALA A 43 -11.65 -11.87 4.34
N GLY A 44 -12.75 -11.14 4.30
CA GLY A 44 -13.65 -11.15 3.16
C GLY A 44 -14.78 -10.14 3.26
N VAL A 45 -15.62 -10.12 2.23
CA VAL A 45 -16.77 -9.24 2.14
C VAL A 45 -17.99 -10.01 1.64
N GLN A 46 -19.13 -9.72 2.23
CA GLN A 46 -20.43 -10.21 1.80
C GLN A 46 -21.40 -9.04 1.72
N GLU A 47 -21.94 -8.78 0.54
CA GLU A 47 -22.80 -7.61 0.28
C GLU A 47 -22.10 -6.31 0.73
N ASP A 48 -22.65 -5.59 1.72
CA ASP A 48 -22.09 -4.36 2.31
C ASP A 48 -21.43 -4.58 3.68
N ARG A 49 -21.11 -5.84 4.00
CA ARG A 49 -20.52 -6.26 5.28
C ARG A 49 -19.12 -6.82 5.06
N ALA A 50 -18.19 -6.43 5.93
CA ALA A 50 -16.85 -6.99 6.01
C ALA A 50 -16.83 -8.10 7.07
N LEU A 51 -16.34 -9.28 6.69
CA LEU A 51 -16.13 -10.40 7.59
C LEU A 51 -14.71 -10.33 8.14
N TYR A 52 -14.57 -10.38 9.46
CA TYR A 52 -13.28 -10.10 10.10
C TYR A 52 -12.95 -11.02 11.27
N LEU A 53 -11.65 -11.11 11.56
CA LEU A 53 -11.07 -11.73 12.75
C LEU A 53 -10.60 -10.65 13.72
N ASP A 54 -10.85 -10.90 14.99
CA ASP A 54 -10.63 -9.98 16.09
C ASP A 54 -9.55 -10.56 17.04
N PRO A 55 -8.37 -9.94 17.17
CA PRO A 55 -7.30 -10.42 18.02
C PRO A 55 -7.42 -9.97 19.49
N HIS A 56 -8.45 -9.22 19.91
CA HIS A 56 -8.52 -8.63 21.26
C HIS A 56 -8.99 -9.60 22.36
N ASP A 57 -9.07 -10.89 22.05
CA ASP A 57 -9.35 -11.94 23.02
C ASP A 57 -8.03 -12.50 23.59
N VAL A 58 -7.82 -12.31 24.89
CA VAL A 58 -6.63 -12.84 25.58
C VAL A 58 -6.81 -14.33 25.85
N GLN A 59 -5.93 -15.16 25.29
CA GLN A 59 -5.93 -16.61 25.45
C GLN A 59 -4.67 -17.10 26.17
N MET A 60 -4.75 -18.28 26.79
CA MET A 60 -3.57 -18.91 27.39
C MET A 60 -2.57 -19.35 26.30
N ALA A 61 -1.28 -19.18 26.56
CA ALA A 61 -0.24 -19.66 25.66
C ALA A 61 -0.26 -21.19 25.59
N VAL A 62 -0.30 -21.73 24.36
CA VAL A 62 -0.16 -23.16 24.11
C VAL A 62 1.32 -23.52 24.13
N ASP A 63 1.67 -24.59 24.84
CA ASP A 63 3.04 -25.10 24.88
C ASP A 63 3.31 -25.98 23.65
N ILE A 64 4.10 -25.46 22.72
CA ILE A 64 4.50 -26.16 21.50
C ILE A 64 5.96 -26.62 21.68
N ALA A 65 6.13 -27.70 22.44
CA ALA A 65 7.42 -28.35 22.60
C ALA A 65 7.84 -29.05 21.28
N PRO A 66 9.13 -29.05 20.92
CA PRO A 66 9.61 -29.62 19.65
C PRO A 66 9.41 -31.14 19.52
N ASP A 67 9.17 -31.84 20.63
CA ASP A 67 8.81 -33.25 20.70
C ASP A 67 7.28 -33.49 20.72
N ASN A 68 6.47 -32.43 20.84
CA ASN A 68 5.02 -32.50 20.85
C ASN A 68 4.43 -32.06 19.49
N LEU A 69 4.42 -32.99 18.53
CA LEU A 69 3.81 -32.81 17.21
C LEU A 69 2.26 -32.71 17.26
N GLU A 70 1.63 -32.97 18.41
CA GLU A 70 0.17 -32.92 18.63
C GLU A 70 -0.22 -31.80 19.61
N ALA A 71 0.41 -30.63 19.52
CA ALA A 71 -0.04 -29.46 20.26
C ALA A 71 -1.48 -29.10 19.87
N ASP A 72 -2.33 -28.80 20.86
CA ASP A 72 -3.72 -28.38 20.63
C ASP A 72 -3.75 -27.02 19.93
N THR A 73 -4.16 -27.00 18.66
CA THR A 73 -4.26 -25.77 17.87
C THR A 73 -5.64 -25.13 17.88
N SER A 74 -6.60 -25.68 18.64
CA SER A 74 -7.99 -25.22 18.60
C SER A 74 -8.16 -23.73 18.91
N SER A 75 -7.32 -23.16 19.79
CA SER A 75 -7.28 -21.74 20.14
C SER A 75 -6.89 -20.80 18.98
N TYR A 76 -6.20 -21.31 17.96
CA TYR A 76 -5.75 -20.54 16.79
C TYR A 76 -6.79 -20.53 15.65
N HIS A 77 -7.91 -21.22 15.81
CA HIS A 77 -9.00 -21.25 14.85
C HIS A 77 -10.22 -20.53 15.41
N CYS A 78 -10.65 -19.47 14.71
CA CYS A 78 -11.88 -18.77 15.09
C CYS A 78 -13.09 -19.50 14.53
N SER A 79 -14.00 -19.95 15.41
CA SER A 79 -15.28 -20.58 15.02
C SER A 79 -16.43 -19.58 14.85
N VAL A 80 -16.21 -18.32 15.24
CA VAL A 80 -17.22 -17.26 15.19
C VAL A 80 -16.88 -16.29 14.07
N VAL A 81 -17.78 -16.19 13.09
CA VAL A 81 -17.69 -15.17 12.05
C VAL A 81 -18.22 -13.86 12.62
N ARG A 82 -17.39 -12.82 12.66
CA ARG A 82 -17.78 -11.45 13.03
C ARG A 82 -17.90 -10.61 11.77
N ASP A 83 -18.81 -9.63 11.79
CA ASP A 83 -19.02 -8.73 10.66
C ASP A 83 -19.23 -7.26 11.10
N LEU A 84 -18.85 -6.33 10.22
CA LEU A 84 -19.15 -4.90 10.37
C LEU A 84 -19.56 -4.29 9.04
N ALA A 85 -20.23 -3.14 9.07
CA ALA A 85 -20.53 -2.41 7.84
C ALA A 85 -19.23 -1.91 7.21
N LEU A 86 -19.10 -1.98 5.88
CA LEU A 86 -17.90 -1.51 5.17
C LEU A 86 -17.60 -0.02 5.44
N GLU A 87 -18.63 0.78 5.68
CA GLU A 87 -18.52 2.19 6.05
C GLU A 87 -17.88 2.41 7.43
N GLN A 88 -17.96 1.42 8.33
CA GLN A 88 -17.40 1.50 9.68
C GLN A 88 -15.91 1.14 9.73
N ILE A 89 -15.36 0.64 8.62
CA ILE A 89 -13.94 0.33 8.51
C ILE A 89 -13.13 1.63 8.64
N ASP A 90 -12.05 1.55 9.42
CA ASP A 90 -11.10 2.64 9.54
C ASP A 90 -10.37 2.85 8.20
N PRO A 91 -10.19 4.09 7.73
CA PRO A 91 -9.55 4.34 6.43
C PRO A 91 -8.04 4.12 6.42
N SER A 92 -7.40 3.90 7.57
CA SER A 92 -6.01 3.43 7.67
C SER A 92 -5.99 1.91 7.50
N LEU A 93 -5.66 1.46 6.30
CA LEU A 93 -5.70 0.05 5.90
C LEU A 93 -4.41 -0.38 5.22
N ALA A 94 -4.08 -1.66 5.35
CA ALA A 94 -3.07 -2.32 4.54
C ALA A 94 -3.71 -3.51 3.82
N ILE A 95 -3.64 -3.52 2.49
CA ILE A 95 -4.16 -4.60 1.66
C ILE A 95 -3.01 -5.54 1.34
N GLY A 96 -3.18 -6.83 1.63
CA GLY A 96 -2.18 -7.86 1.37
C GLY A 96 -2.46 -8.62 0.07
N PHE A 97 -1.41 -8.86 -0.71
CA PHE A 97 -1.47 -9.75 -1.86
C PHE A 97 -0.29 -10.73 -1.82
N TYR A 98 -0.54 -12.00 -2.14
CA TYR A 98 0.46 -13.04 -2.28
C TYR A 98 0.52 -13.56 -3.71
N CYS A 99 1.67 -13.43 -4.34
CA CYS A 99 1.97 -14.00 -5.65
C CYS A 99 3.01 -15.10 -5.43
N ARG A 100 2.68 -16.36 -5.74
CA ARG A 100 3.58 -17.49 -5.49
C ARG A 100 4.77 -17.47 -6.45
N ASP A 101 4.50 -17.12 -7.69
CA ASP A 101 5.47 -17.10 -8.77
C ASP A 101 5.25 -15.86 -9.66
N LYS A 102 6.00 -15.83 -10.78
CA LYS A 102 5.95 -14.73 -11.72
C LYS A 102 4.60 -14.64 -12.44
N ASP A 103 3.99 -15.78 -12.79
CA ASP A 103 2.74 -15.78 -13.54
C ASP A 103 1.60 -15.21 -12.67
N ASP A 104 1.59 -15.55 -11.36
CA ASP A 104 0.67 -14.95 -10.39
C ASP A 104 0.85 -13.43 -10.28
N PHE A 105 2.10 -12.95 -10.33
CA PHE A 105 2.41 -11.52 -10.26
C PHE A 105 1.99 -10.77 -11.53
N ASP A 106 2.21 -11.36 -12.71
CA ASP A 106 1.79 -10.79 -13.99
C ASP A 106 0.25 -10.73 -14.06
N ASP A 107 -0.47 -11.76 -13.58
CA ASP A 107 -1.94 -11.75 -13.43
C ASP A 107 -2.40 -10.67 -12.44
N PHE A 108 -1.74 -10.54 -11.28
CA PHE A 108 -2.02 -9.47 -10.32
C PHE A 108 -1.88 -8.08 -10.96
N CYS A 109 -0.81 -7.84 -11.71
CA CYS A 109 -0.57 -6.56 -12.37
C CYS A 109 -1.68 -6.25 -13.40
N SER A 110 -2.10 -7.22 -14.21
CA SER A 110 -3.21 -7.05 -15.15
C SER A 110 -4.50 -6.63 -14.42
N ARG A 111 -4.87 -7.34 -13.35
CA ARG A 111 -6.08 -7.04 -12.56
C ARG A 111 -6.00 -5.68 -11.87
N ALA A 112 -4.83 -5.33 -11.35
CA ALA A 112 -4.59 -4.04 -10.70
C ALA A 112 -4.75 -2.88 -11.69
N SER A 113 -4.22 -3.01 -12.91
CA SER A 113 -4.39 -2.03 -13.97
C SER A 113 -5.87 -1.87 -14.36
N GLU A 114 -6.60 -2.96 -14.57
CA GLU A 114 -8.05 -2.90 -14.85
C GLU A 114 -8.84 -2.25 -13.71
N LEU A 115 -8.47 -2.51 -12.45
CA LEU A 115 -9.11 -1.91 -11.30
C LEU A 115 -8.88 -0.40 -11.25
N ALA A 116 -7.68 0.06 -11.58
CA ALA A 116 -7.34 1.48 -11.65
C ALA A 116 -8.11 2.21 -12.76
N GLU A 117 -8.31 1.58 -13.92
CA GLU A 117 -9.12 2.13 -15.01
C GLU A 117 -10.60 2.30 -14.60
N LYS A 118 -11.14 1.36 -13.83
CA LYS A 118 -12.52 1.42 -13.30
C LYS A 118 -12.71 2.47 -12.20
N ALA A 119 -11.63 3.02 -11.66
CA ALA A 119 -11.66 3.88 -10.48
C ALA A 119 -12.08 5.33 -10.75
N ASN A 120 -12.41 5.70 -12.00
CA ASN A 120 -12.88 7.04 -12.38
C ASN A 120 -12.02 8.19 -11.83
N GLY A 121 -10.69 8.02 -11.87
CA GLY A 121 -9.72 9.02 -11.40
C GLY A 121 -9.34 8.96 -9.92
N ALA A 122 -9.84 7.97 -9.17
CA ALA A 122 -9.48 7.76 -7.76
C ALA A 122 -9.13 6.28 -7.48
N PRO A 123 -8.04 5.74 -8.06
CA PRO A 123 -7.61 4.36 -7.80
C PRO A 123 -7.16 4.16 -6.35
N LEU A 124 -7.33 2.94 -5.83
CA LEU A 124 -6.77 2.55 -4.53
C LEU A 124 -5.23 2.53 -4.58
N PHE A 125 -4.70 1.93 -5.64
CA PHE A 125 -3.27 1.83 -5.92
C PHE A 125 -3.06 1.72 -7.43
N THR A 126 -1.84 2.00 -7.88
CA THR A 126 -1.45 1.93 -9.30
C THR A 126 -0.17 1.12 -9.43
N VAL A 127 -0.12 0.26 -10.44
CA VAL A 127 1.10 -0.47 -10.82
C VAL A 127 1.78 0.28 -11.97
N MET A 128 3.08 0.55 -11.84
CA MET A 128 3.89 1.19 -12.87
C MET A 128 5.00 0.24 -13.35
N GLN A 129 5.26 0.21 -14.65
CA GLN A 129 6.32 -0.62 -15.22
C GLN A 129 7.74 -0.06 -15.00
N SER A 130 7.85 1.26 -14.91
CA SER A 130 9.11 1.95 -14.65
C SER A 130 8.83 3.22 -13.87
N VAL A 131 9.66 3.50 -12.87
CA VAL A 131 9.72 4.82 -12.25
C VAL A 131 10.43 5.73 -13.24
N GLN A 132 9.78 6.79 -13.72
CA GLN A 132 10.53 7.86 -14.37
C GLN A 132 11.15 8.72 -13.27
N PRO A 133 12.48 8.94 -13.26
CA PRO A 133 13.07 9.88 -12.34
C PRO A 133 12.49 11.26 -12.66
N SER A 134 11.83 11.88 -11.68
CA SER A 134 11.31 13.22 -11.84
C SER A 134 12.49 14.17 -12.13
N LYS A 135 12.41 14.92 -13.24
CA LYS A 135 13.33 16.06 -13.45
C LYS A 135 13.08 17.05 -12.33
N GLN A 136 13.98 17.11 -11.35
CA GLN A 136 13.97 18.15 -10.33
C GLN A 136 14.15 19.50 -11.04
N MET A 137 13.07 20.26 -11.18
CA MET A 137 13.10 21.63 -11.66
C MET A 137 13.41 22.54 -10.47
N TYR A 138 14.68 22.60 -10.06
CA TYR A 138 15.15 23.74 -9.28
C TYR A 138 15.30 24.93 -10.23
N LYS A 139 14.25 25.74 -10.35
CA LYS A 139 14.43 27.16 -10.62
C LYS A 139 14.46 27.87 -9.28
N GLN A 140 15.66 28.22 -8.82
CA GLN A 140 15.82 29.30 -7.84
C GLN A 140 15.26 30.58 -8.47
N ASP A 141 14.17 31.09 -7.90
CA ASP A 141 13.68 32.43 -8.15
C ASP A 141 14.07 33.29 -6.94
N ASP A 142 15.33 33.77 -6.93
CA ASP A 142 15.71 34.92 -6.11
C ASP A 142 15.28 36.19 -6.86
N GLY A 143 13.98 36.49 -6.75
CA GLY A 143 13.38 37.68 -7.33
C GLY A 143 13.51 38.90 -6.42
N LEU A 144 14.62 39.64 -6.50
CA LEU A 144 14.64 41.11 -6.41
C LEU A 144 16.01 41.69 -6.84
N CYS A 145 16.10 42.30 -8.02
CA CYS A 145 16.54 43.71 -8.18
C CYS A 145 16.54 44.13 -9.66
N CYS A 146 16.27 45.41 -9.84
CA CYS A 146 15.93 46.14 -11.03
C CYS A 146 17.09 46.42 -12.02
N CYS A 147 16.68 46.62 -13.29
CA CYS A 147 17.23 47.57 -14.27
C CYS A 147 18.63 47.36 -14.88
N SER A 148 18.61 47.12 -16.19
CA SER A 148 19.39 47.81 -17.25
C SER A 148 20.92 47.87 -17.16
N GLY A 149 21.60 47.22 -18.11
CA GLY A 149 22.99 47.57 -18.44
C GLY A 149 23.77 46.52 -19.25
N SER A 150 23.85 46.75 -20.55
CA SER A 150 24.95 46.52 -21.50
C SER A 150 26.03 45.42 -21.29
N SER A 151 26.20 44.64 -22.37
CA SER A 151 27.46 44.31 -23.08
C SER A 151 28.51 43.31 -22.54
N MET A 152 28.81 42.35 -23.44
CA MET A 152 30.13 41.80 -23.83
C MET A 152 30.78 40.65 -23.03
N ALA A 153 31.22 39.68 -23.84
CA ALA A 153 32.44 38.85 -23.78
C ALA A 153 32.36 37.43 -23.18
N ASN A 154 33.07 36.56 -23.91
CA ASN A 154 33.23 35.11 -23.79
C ASN A 154 34.03 34.69 -22.54
N GLU A 155 33.97 33.40 -22.16
CA GLU A 155 35.13 32.49 -22.19
C GLU A 155 34.77 31.07 -21.69
N ASP A 156 35.29 30.09 -22.42
CA ASP A 156 35.26 28.64 -22.19
C ASP A 156 36.07 28.21 -20.95
N TYR A 157 35.65 27.11 -20.32
CA TYR A 157 36.58 26.12 -19.74
C TYR A 157 35.87 24.76 -19.55
N ASP A 158 36.34 23.76 -20.29
CA ASP A 158 36.10 22.33 -20.06
C ASP A 158 36.92 21.83 -18.86
N LEU A 159 36.36 20.89 -18.09
CA LEU A 159 37.15 19.99 -17.23
C LEU A 159 36.38 18.70 -16.94
N ASP A 160 36.80 17.64 -17.61
CA ASP A 160 36.46 16.24 -17.37
C ASP A 160 36.99 15.75 -16.02
N ALA A 161 36.20 14.96 -15.28
CA ALA A 161 36.73 13.98 -14.34
C ALA A 161 35.70 12.87 -14.04
N SER A 162 35.99 11.70 -14.56
CA SER A 162 35.41 10.38 -14.26
C SER A 162 35.53 9.99 -12.78
N GLY A 163 34.50 9.34 -12.22
CA GLY A 163 34.57 8.72 -10.89
C GLY A 163 33.37 7.83 -10.57
N GLU A 164 33.56 6.53 -10.78
CA GLU A 164 32.91 5.32 -10.22
C GLU A 164 31.55 5.46 -9.48
N ALA A 165 30.51 4.87 -10.07
CA ALA A 165 29.22 4.62 -9.43
C ALA A 165 29.30 3.35 -8.57
N GLY A 166 29.39 3.50 -7.26
CA GLY A 166 29.02 2.48 -6.29
C GLY A 166 27.54 2.62 -5.96
N GLU A 167 26.72 1.70 -6.48
CA GLU A 167 25.28 1.67 -6.20
C GLU A 167 25.02 0.97 -4.85
N GLU A 168 24.88 1.79 -3.80
CA GLU A 168 24.41 1.39 -2.48
C GLU A 168 22.87 1.38 -2.50
N TRP A 169 22.28 0.20 -2.59
CA TRP A 169 20.82 0.02 -2.55
C TRP A 169 20.29 0.27 -1.14
N GLN A 170 19.79 1.48 -0.87
CA GLN A 170 18.94 1.74 0.28
C GLN A 170 17.47 1.43 -0.06
N ILE A 171 16.92 0.50 0.71
CA ILE A 171 15.53 0.06 0.69
C ILE A 171 14.69 1.21 1.27
N LEU A 172 13.73 1.71 0.48
CA LEU A 172 12.62 2.54 0.95
C LEU A 172 11.39 1.65 1.17
#